data_AF-A0A199UR38-F1
#
_entry.id   AF-A0A199UR38-F1
#
_cell.length_a   1.000
_cell.length_b   1.000
_cell.length_c   1.000
_cell.angle_alpha   90.00
_cell.angle_beta   90.00
_cell.angle_gamma   90.00
#
_symmetry.space_group_name_H-M   'P 1'
#
loop_
_entity.id
_entity.type
_entity.pdbx_description
1 polymer ?
#
loop_
_entity_poly.entity_id
_entity_poly.type
_entity_poly.pdbx_seq_one_letter_code
_entity_poly.pdbx_strand_id
1 'polypeptide(L)'
;MAPILNYEQHAQRLIEPDLPAQVRLQMVMEVRDNLEIAHTSEYLNFLKCYFRAFSAILEQLTTPQWAESAEHKLRNVVVEILNRLPHSEVLRPFVQDLLKLSLHVLTHDNEDNALISIRIIFDLLRNFRPTVESEVQPFLDFVCNIYRNFPATVNHFFNNPNPNPNPSNPNPPSSSNPTNSSIIPGGDDGGGPGLIGPFIGSAQLNPSTRSFKIVTESPLVVMFLFQLYTKLVQTNIPYLLPLMVTAISIPGPDKVPAHLKTQFIELKGAQVKTLSFLTYLLKSYADYIRSHEDSICKSIVNLLVTCPDSVSIRKVRELLIALKHVLNSDFRRGLFPLIDTLLEE
;
A
#
# COMPACT_ATOMS: atom_id res chain seq x y z
N MET A 1 -1.12 -5.54 -32.14
CA MET A 1 -1.96 -6.68 -31.69
C MET A 1 -3.26 -6.66 -32.48
N ALA A 2 -3.91 -7.81 -32.62
CA ALA A 2 -5.22 -7.88 -33.28
C ALA A 2 -6.30 -7.24 -32.38
N PRO A 3 -7.25 -6.46 -32.94
CA PRO A 3 -8.34 -5.89 -32.17
C PRO A 3 -9.28 -7.00 -31.67
N ILE A 4 -9.84 -6.82 -30.46
CA ILE A 4 -10.87 -7.73 -29.93
C ILE A 4 -12.16 -7.50 -30.71
N LEU A 5 -12.54 -8.45 -31.56
CA LEU A 5 -13.69 -8.31 -32.47
C LEU A 5 -15.06 -8.48 -31.76
N ASN A 6 -15.12 -9.30 -30.71
CA ASN A 6 -16.36 -9.57 -29.96
C ASN A 6 -16.10 -9.55 -28.44
N TYR A 7 -16.42 -8.41 -27.81
CA TYR A 7 -16.20 -8.18 -26.39
C TYR A 7 -17.05 -9.09 -25.49
N GLU A 8 -18.27 -9.39 -25.90
CA GLU A 8 -19.18 -10.22 -25.10
C GLU A 8 -18.65 -11.66 -25.01
N GLN A 9 -18.29 -12.25 -26.15
CA GLN A 9 -17.71 -13.60 -26.18
C GLN A 9 -16.37 -13.66 -25.45
N HIS A 10 -15.54 -12.63 -25.62
CA HIS A 10 -14.25 -12.56 -24.93
C HIS A 10 -14.43 -12.47 -23.40
N ALA A 11 -15.35 -11.63 -22.92
CA ALA A 11 -15.67 -11.50 -21.50
C ALA A 11 -16.34 -12.77 -20.91
N GLN A 12 -17.17 -13.47 -21.68
CA GLN A 12 -17.75 -14.76 -21.26
C GLN A 12 -16.68 -15.82 -21.07
N ARG A 13 -15.73 -15.92 -22.01
CA ARG A 13 -14.61 -16.86 -21.88
C ARG A 13 -13.72 -16.52 -20.68
N LEU A 14 -13.54 -15.23 -20.37
CA LEU A 14 -12.79 -14.79 -19.18
C LEU A 14 -13.39 -15.25 -17.85
N ILE A 15 -14.66 -15.67 -17.79
CA ILE A 15 -15.29 -16.14 -16.54
C ILE A 15 -15.45 -17.66 -16.46
N GLU A 16 -14.96 -18.40 -17.45
CA GLU A 16 -15.01 -19.88 -17.45
C GLU A 16 -14.17 -20.46 -16.30
N PRO A 17 -14.75 -21.28 -15.41
CA PRO A 17 -14.08 -21.73 -14.19
C PRO A 17 -12.80 -22.54 -14.47
N ASP A 18 -12.81 -23.36 -15.53
CA ASP A 18 -11.70 -24.26 -15.87
C ASP A 18 -10.58 -23.59 -16.67
N LEU A 19 -10.69 -22.28 -16.95
CA LEU A 19 -9.69 -21.57 -17.74
C LEU A 19 -8.40 -21.36 -16.93
N PRO A 20 -7.23 -21.84 -17.39
CA PRO A 20 -5.98 -21.69 -16.66
C PRO A 20 -5.61 -20.22 -16.43
N ALA A 21 -5.07 -19.90 -15.25
CA ALA A 21 -4.70 -18.54 -14.87
C ALA A 21 -3.75 -17.86 -15.88
N GLN A 22 -2.82 -18.61 -16.48
CA GLN A 22 -1.91 -18.10 -17.51
C GLN A 22 -2.66 -17.68 -18.78
N VAL A 23 -3.67 -18.43 -19.20
CA VAL A 23 -4.48 -18.10 -20.39
C VAL A 23 -5.35 -16.88 -20.10
N ARG A 24 -5.96 -16.85 -18.91
CA ARG A 24 -6.75 -15.71 -18.44
C ARG A 24 -5.90 -14.43 -18.36
N LEU A 25 -4.64 -14.54 -17.91
CA LEU A 25 -3.68 -13.44 -17.91
C LEU A 25 -3.42 -12.90 -19.32
N GLN A 26 -3.16 -13.77 -20.32
CA GLN A 26 -2.95 -13.31 -21.70
C GLN A 26 -4.17 -12.56 -22.23
N MET A 27 -5.37 -13.09 -22.01
CA MET A 27 -6.61 -12.43 -22.43
C MET A 27 -6.81 -11.07 -21.77
N VAL A 28 -6.52 -10.94 -20.47
CA VAL A 28 -6.61 -9.65 -19.77
C VAL A 28 -5.54 -8.67 -20.25
N MET A 29 -4.33 -9.13 -20.58
CA MET A 29 -3.29 -8.30 -21.20
C MET A 29 -3.74 -7.75 -22.55
N GLU A 30 -4.42 -8.55 -23.38
CA GLU A 30 -5.01 -8.08 -24.64
C GLU A 30 -6.04 -6.95 -24.39
N VAL A 31 -6.85 -7.07 -23.32
CA VAL A 31 -7.79 -6.00 -22.95
C VAL A 31 -7.07 -4.74 -22.50
N ARG A 32 -6.01 -4.86 -21.69
CA ARG A 32 -5.18 -3.72 -21.26
C ARG A 32 -4.57 -3.00 -22.47
N ASP A 33 -4.06 -3.76 -23.44
CA ASP A 33 -3.37 -3.21 -24.60
C ASP A 33 -4.34 -2.56 -25.60
N ASN A 34 -5.63 -2.92 -25.56
CA ASN A 34 -6.71 -2.30 -26.34
C ASN A 34 -7.58 -1.30 -25.54
N LEU A 35 -7.11 -0.83 -24.37
CA LEU A 35 -7.92 -0.03 -23.45
C LEU A 35 -8.35 1.34 -23.99
N GLU A 36 -7.74 1.83 -25.08
CA GLU A 36 -8.14 3.07 -25.76
C GLU A 36 -9.61 3.09 -26.15
N ILE A 37 -10.23 1.92 -26.35
CA ILE A 37 -11.67 1.79 -26.61
C ILE A 37 -12.55 2.42 -25.52
N ALA A 38 -12.08 2.47 -24.27
CA ALA A 38 -12.79 3.08 -23.15
C ALA A 38 -12.94 4.61 -23.31
N HIS A 39 -12.21 5.23 -24.24
CA HIS A 39 -12.33 6.66 -24.57
C HIS A 39 -13.23 6.93 -25.78
N THR A 40 -13.89 5.91 -26.32
CA THR A 40 -14.77 6.02 -27.49
C THR A 40 -16.25 5.89 -27.11
N SER A 41 -17.15 5.91 -28.10
CA SER A 41 -18.58 5.62 -27.89
C SER A 41 -18.86 4.20 -27.37
N GLU A 42 -17.91 3.29 -27.50
CA GLU A 42 -18.02 1.90 -27.04
C GLU A 42 -17.78 1.73 -25.53
N TYR A 43 -17.45 2.80 -24.81
CA TYR A 43 -17.11 2.70 -23.38
C TYR A 43 -18.20 2.03 -22.53
N LEU A 44 -19.47 2.34 -22.78
CA LEU A 44 -20.58 1.72 -22.05
C LEU A 44 -20.66 0.21 -22.33
N ASN A 45 -20.43 -0.18 -23.58
CA ASN A 45 -20.44 -1.58 -24.00
C ASN A 45 -19.27 -2.34 -23.35
N PHE A 46 -18.08 -1.75 -23.38
CA PHE A 46 -16.90 -2.25 -22.68
C PHE A 46 -17.19 -2.51 -21.19
N LEU A 47 -17.77 -1.52 -20.48
CA LEU A 47 -18.10 -1.67 -19.06
C LEU A 47 -19.12 -2.80 -18.83
N LYS A 48 -20.19 -2.87 -19.63
CA LYS A 48 -21.21 -3.92 -19.51
C LYS A 48 -20.62 -5.33 -19.67
N CYS A 49 -19.70 -5.52 -20.60
CA CYS A 49 -19.06 -6.82 -20.83
C CYS A 49 -18.02 -7.14 -19.75
N TYR A 50 -17.08 -6.23 -19.51
CA TYR A 50 -15.87 -6.54 -18.76
C TYR A 50 -15.95 -6.25 -17.27
N PHE A 51 -16.77 -5.30 -16.81
CA PHE A 51 -16.81 -4.95 -15.39
C PHE A 51 -17.20 -6.15 -14.53
N ARG A 52 -18.20 -6.93 -14.97
CA ARG A 52 -18.60 -8.17 -14.30
C ARG A 52 -17.47 -9.22 -14.32
N ALA A 53 -16.78 -9.37 -15.45
CA ALA A 53 -15.69 -10.33 -15.58
C ALA A 53 -14.52 -9.97 -14.65
N PHE A 54 -14.13 -8.69 -14.59
CA PHE A 54 -13.09 -8.20 -13.69
C PHE A 54 -13.46 -8.37 -12.21
N SER A 55 -14.71 -8.07 -11.85
CA SER A 55 -15.21 -8.29 -10.48
C SER A 55 -15.13 -9.77 -10.11
N ALA A 56 -15.60 -10.66 -10.99
CA ALA A 56 -15.53 -12.11 -10.76
C ALA A 56 -14.08 -12.61 -10.63
N ILE A 57 -13.13 -12.07 -11.43
CA ILE A 57 -11.71 -12.41 -11.32
C ILE A 57 -11.19 -12.04 -9.93
N LEU A 58 -11.46 -10.82 -9.46
CA LEU A 58 -10.91 -10.30 -8.20
C LEU A 58 -11.56 -10.87 -6.94
N GLU A 59 -12.83 -11.29 -6.99
CA GLU A 59 -13.59 -11.74 -5.83
C GLU A 59 -13.82 -13.26 -5.75
N GLN A 60 -13.90 -13.97 -6.88
CA GLN A 60 -14.43 -15.34 -6.93
C GLN A 60 -13.47 -16.34 -7.60
N LEU A 61 -12.89 -15.97 -8.73
CA LEU A 61 -12.10 -16.88 -9.57
C LEU A 61 -10.63 -16.96 -9.15
N THR A 62 -10.15 -15.97 -8.41
CA THR A 62 -8.78 -15.92 -7.91
C THR A 62 -8.77 -15.50 -6.45
N THR A 63 -7.65 -15.79 -5.79
CA THR A 63 -7.38 -15.44 -4.40
C THR A 63 -6.16 -14.52 -4.33
N PRO A 64 -6.08 -13.63 -3.32
CA PRO A 64 -4.88 -12.85 -3.04
C PRO A 64 -3.63 -13.72 -2.97
N GLN A 65 -2.59 -13.29 -3.68
CA GLN A 65 -1.32 -14.02 -3.79
C GLN A 65 -0.23 -13.30 -3.00
N TRP A 66 0.61 -14.07 -2.31
CA TRP A 66 1.68 -13.56 -1.43
C TRP A 66 3.08 -13.72 -2.03
N ALA A 67 3.15 -14.14 -3.28
CA ALA A 67 4.35 -14.27 -4.08
C ALA A 67 4.01 -14.03 -5.54
N GLU A 68 5.02 -13.72 -6.36
CA GLU A 68 4.82 -13.55 -7.80
C GLU A 68 4.33 -14.85 -8.44
N SER A 69 3.13 -14.79 -9.01
CA SER A 69 2.50 -15.89 -9.74
C SER A 69 1.74 -15.36 -10.96
N ALA A 70 1.32 -16.24 -11.87
CA ALA A 70 0.45 -15.85 -12.97
C ALA A 70 -0.88 -15.25 -12.46
N GLU A 71 -1.39 -15.77 -11.34
CA GLU A 71 -2.60 -15.27 -10.68
C GLU A 71 -2.38 -13.89 -10.04
N HIS A 72 -1.22 -13.66 -9.41
CA HIS A 72 -0.85 -12.33 -8.90
C HIS A 72 -0.83 -11.30 -10.04
N LYS A 73 -0.13 -11.62 -11.13
CA LYS A 73 -0.03 -10.76 -12.32
C LYS A 73 -1.39 -10.53 -12.96
N LEU A 74 -2.24 -11.55 -13.03
CA LEU A 74 -3.61 -11.43 -13.54
C LEU A 74 -4.41 -10.42 -12.71
N ARG A 75 -4.45 -10.59 -11.39
CA ARG A 75 -5.13 -9.66 -10.49
C ARG A 75 -4.59 -8.23 -10.65
N ASN A 76 -3.27 -8.09 -10.71
CA ASN A 76 -2.61 -6.80 -10.87
C ASN A 76 -3.02 -6.07 -12.14
N VAL A 77 -2.97 -6.76 -13.30
CA VAL A 77 -3.38 -6.16 -14.59
C VAL A 77 -4.86 -5.78 -14.58
N VAL A 78 -5.74 -6.57 -13.95
CA VAL A 78 -7.16 -6.19 -13.82
C VAL A 78 -7.30 -4.88 -13.05
N VAL A 79 -6.62 -4.73 -11.90
CA VAL A 79 -6.69 -3.50 -11.10
C VAL A 79 -6.07 -2.31 -11.87
N GLU A 80 -5.00 -2.52 -12.64
CA GLU A 80 -4.43 -1.49 -13.53
C GLU A 80 -5.43 -1.02 -14.59
N ILE A 81 -6.17 -1.94 -15.22
CA ILE A 81 -7.22 -1.59 -16.19
C ILE A 81 -8.29 -0.73 -15.51
N LEU A 82 -8.77 -1.17 -14.34
CA LEU A 82 -9.78 -0.43 -13.58
C LEU A 82 -9.31 0.99 -13.19
N ASN A 83 -8.03 1.15 -12.87
CA ASN A 83 -7.43 2.45 -12.55
C ASN A 83 -7.28 3.40 -13.75
N ARG A 84 -7.35 2.88 -14.97
CA ARG A 84 -7.21 3.67 -16.20
C ARG A 84 -8.55 4.00 -16.86
N LEU A 85 -9.67 3.61 -16.24
CA LEU A 85 -11.01 3.88 -16.75
C LEU A 85 -11.32 5.39 -16.74
N PRO A 86 -11.90 5.96 -17.81
CA PRO A 86 -12.27 7.38 -17.83
C PRO A 86 -13.39 7.71 -16.83
N HIS A 87 -13.19 8.78 -16.05
CA HIS A 87 -14.17 9.31 -15.11
C HIS A 87 -15.27 10.15 -15.81
N SER A 88 -15.95 9.57 -16.79
CA SER A 88 -17.07 10.20 -17.49
C SER A 88 -18.42 9.83 -16.88
N GLU A 89 -19.49 10.50 -17.32
CA GLU A 89 -20.87 10.19 -16.93
C GLU A 89 -21.27 8.73 -17.19
N VAL A 90 -20.65 8.10 -18.20
CA VAL A 90 -20.87 6.70 -18.57
C VAL A 90 -20.48 5.74 -17.45
N LEU A 91 -19.48 6.09 -16.63
CA LEU A 91 -19.03 5.26 -15.51
C LEU A 91 -20.00 5.29 -14.33
N ARG A 92 -20.82 6.34 -14.17
CA ARG A 92 -21.67 6.56 -12.98
C ARG A 92 -22.46 5.33 -12.50
N PRO A 93 -23.11 4.55 -13.38
CA PRO A 93 -23.87 3.37 -12.96
C PRO A 93 -23.02 2.30 -12.28
N PHE A 94 -21.71 2.27 -12.53
CA PHE A 94 -20.76 1.27 -12.02
C PHE A 94 -19.93 1.79 -10.84
N VAL A 95 -19.98 3.09 -10.53
CA VAL A 95 -19.10 3.73 -9.54
C VAL A 95 -19.22 3.09 -8.15
N GLN A 96 -20.44 2.80 -7.70
CA GLN A 96 -20.65 2.24 -6.36
C GLN A 96 -20.02 0.84 -6.24
N ASP A 97 -20.23 0.00 -7.25
CA ASP A 97 -19.67 -1.35 -7.27
C ASP A 97 -18.15 -1.31 -7.47
N LEU A 98 -17.64 -0.41 -8.30
CA LEU A 98 -16.19 -0.23 -8.51
C LEU A 98 -15.51 0.23 -7.22
N LEU A 99 -16.16 1.11 -6.45
CA LEU A 99 -15.63 1.58 -5.17
C LEU A 99 -15.61 0.46 -4.13
N LYS A 100 -16.68 -0.35 -4.03
CA LYS A 100 -16.72 -1.52 -3.15
C LYS A 100 -15.68 -2.57 -3.53
N LEU A 101 -15.55 -2.87 -4.81
CA LEU A 101 -14.53 -3.79 -5.32
C LEU A 101 -13.12 -3.28 -5.01
N SER A 102 -12.87 -1.98 -5.20
CA SER A 102 -11.58 -1.38 -4.89
C SER A 102 -11.28 -1.40 -3.39
N LEU A 103 -12.29 -1.18 -2.53
CA LEU A 103 -12.16 -1.34 -1.09
C LEU A 103 -11.88 -2.80 -0.68
N HIS A 104 -12.52 -3.77 -1.34
CA HIS A 104 -12.25 -5.18 -1.12
C HIS A 104 -10.79 -5.53 -1.43
N VAL A 105 -10.28 -5.11 -2.60
CA VAL A 105 -8.86 -5.33 -2.98
C VAL A 105 -7.92 -4.58 -2.03
N LEU A 106 -8.22 -3.33 -1.67
CA LEU A 106 -7.42 -2.56 -0.71
C LEU A 106 -7.30 -3.28 0.65
N THR A 107 -8.36 -3.95 1.10
CA THR A 107 -8.44 -4.53 2.45
C THR A 107 -7.95 -5.98 2.53
N HIS A 108 -8.03 -6.75 1.45
CA HIS A 108 -7.76 -8.20 1.45
C HIS A 108 -6.57 -8.62 0.60
N ASP A 109 -6.10 -7.78 -0.32
CA ASP A 109 -5.03 -8.14 -1.26
C ASP A 109 -3.62 -7.72 -0.76
N ASN A 110 -2.63 -8.03 -1.58
CA ASN A 110 -1.24 -7.64 -1.36
C ASN A 110 -1.01 -6.14 -1.64
N GLU A 111 0.12 -5.64 -1.17
CA GLU A 111 0.45 -4.22 -1.22
C GLU A 111 0.49 -3.61 -2.64
N ASP A 112 0.90 -4.36 -3.66
CA ASP A 112 1.00 -3.83 -5.02
C ASP A 112 -0.38 -3.53 -5.60
N ASN A 113 -1.32 -4.47 -5.45
CA ASN A 113 -2.71 -4.28 -5.88
C ASN A 113 -3.40 -3.20 -5.05
N ALA A 114 -3.18 -3.21 -3.74
CA ALA A 114 -3.75 -2.22 -2.83
C ALA A 114 -3.29 -0.78 -3.12
N LEU A 115 -2.04 -0.59 -3.56
CA LEU A 115 -1.52 0.74 -3.96
C LEU A 115 -2.21 1.29 -5.21
N ILE A 116 -2.66 0.43 -6.11
CA ILE A 116 -3.46 0.85 -7.26
C ILE A 116 -4.90 1.11 -6.77
N SER A 117 -5.48 0.21 -5.97
CA SER A 117 -6.85 0.34 -5.46
C SER A 117 -7.08 1.63 -4.66
N ILE A 118 -6.12 2.07 -3.83
CA ILE A 118 -6.27 3.33 -3.08
C ILE A 118 -6.34 4.56 -4.00
N ARG A 119 -5.70 4.52 -5.18
CA ARG A 119 -5.78 5.59 -6.18
C ARG A 119 -7.16 5.62 -6.84
N ILE A 120 -7.69 4.44 -7.21
CA ILE A 120 -9.06 4.29 -7.70
C ILE A 120 -10.04 4.87 -6.69
N ILE A 121 -9.93 4.47 -5.42
CA ILE A 121 -10.78 4.97 -4.33
C ILE A 121 -10.70 6.50 -4.23
N PHE A 122 -9.49 7.06 -4.22
CA PHE A 122 -9.30 8.51 -4.14
C PHE A 122 -9.99 9.24 -5.30
N ASP A 123 -9.79 8.77 -6.53
CA ASP A 123 -10.36 9.40 -7.71
C ASP A 123 -11.89 9.28 -7.79
N LEU A 124 -12.45 8.14 -7.37
CA LEU A 124 -13.91 7.98 -7.30
C LEU A 124 -14.53 8.89 -6.24
N LEU A 125 -13.93 8.93 -5.05
CA LEU A 125 -14.32 9.82 -3.95
C LEU A 125 -14.16 11.31 -4.30
N ARG A 126 -13.30 11.63 -5.26
CA ARG A 126 -13.11 12.97 -5.81
C ARG A 126 -14.16 13.37 -6.83
N ASN A 127 -14.45 12.50 -7.79
CA ASN A 127 -15.19 12.88 -9.00
C ASN A 127 -16.70 12.56 -8.94
N PHE A 128 -17.14 11.61 -8.11
CA PHE A 128 -18.52 11.08 -8.16
C PHE A 128 -19.35 11.32 -6.91
N ARG A 129 -19.21 12.50 -6.29
CA ARG A 129 -20.09 12.89 -5.18
C ARG A 129 -21.49 13.27 -5.66
N PRO A 130 -22.53 13.06 -4.83
CA PRO A 130 -22.50 12.45 -3.48
C PRO A 130 -22.64 10.91 -3.47
N THR A 131 -22.72 10.27 -4.64
CA THR A 131 -23.04 8.83 -4.81
C THR A 131 -22.19 7.87 -3.98
N VAL A 132 -20.99 8.28 -3.61
CA VAL A 132 -19.96 7.47 -2.94
C VAL A 132 -19.83 7.72 -1.43
N GLU A 133 -20.67 8.59 -0.85
CA GLU A 133 -20.56 9.00 0.56
C GLU A 133 -20.69 7.81 1.55
N SER A 134 -21.51 6.80 1.23
CA SER A 134 -21.70 5.61 2.08
C SER A 134 -20.42 4.80 2.29
N GLU A 135 -19.49 4.85 1.34
CA GLU A 135 -18.24 4.07 1.35
C GLU A 135 -17.07 4.84 1.99
N VAL A 136 -17.29 6.09 2.40
CA VAL A 136 -16.26 6.91 3.06
C VAL A 136 -15.89 6.35 4.44
N GLN A 137 -16.88 5.95 5.24
CA GLN A 137 -16.63 5.40 6.58
C GLN A 137 -15.90 4.05 6.52
N PRO A 138 -16.29 3.07 5.68
CA PRO A 138 -15.50 1.86 5.46
C PRO A 138 -14.02 2.10 5.15
N PHE A 139 -13.71 3.11 4.34
CA PHE A 139 -12.32 3.50 4.08
C PHE A 139 -11.62 4.02 5.35
N LEU A 140 -12.26 4.90 6.12
CA LEU A 140 -11.71 5.42 7.37
C LEU A 140 -11.50 4.32 8.43
N ASP A 141 -12.38 3.33 8.47
CA ASP A 141 -12.26 2.17 9.36
C ASP A 141 -11.05 1.30 8.98
N PHE A 142 -10.82 1.10 7.68
CA PHE A 142 -9.59 0.47 7.19
C PHE A 142 -8.34 1.26 7.59
N VAL A 143 -8.36 2.59 7.46
CA VAL A 143 -7.22 3.43 7.88
C VAL A 143 -6.98 3.30 9.39
N CYS A 144 -8.02 3.30 10.21
CA CYS A 144 -7.89 3.05 11.64
C CYS A 144 -7.25 1.67 11.92
N ASN A 145 -7.63 0.64 11.16
CA ASN A 145 -7.08 -0.71 11.30
C ASN A 145 -5.59 -0.77 10.98
N ILE A 146 -5.12 -0.16 9.87
CA ILE A 146 -3.70 -0.19 9.52
C ILE A 146 -2.84 0.58 10.54
N TYR A 147 -3.33 1.70 11.10
CA TYR A 147 -2.62 2.42 12.15
C TYR A 147 -2.61 1.66 13.47
N ARG A 148 -3.72 0.98 13.82
CA ARG A 148 -3.77 0.09 14.99
C ARG A 148 -2.76 -1.06 14.87
N ASN A 149 -2.61 -1.63 13.68
CA ASN A 149 -1.67 -2.72 13.42
C ASN A 149 -0.23 -2.25 13.19
N PHE A 150 0.00 -0.94 13.05
CA PHE A 150 1.31 -0.38 12.71
C PHE A 150 2.45 -0.82 13.64
N PRO A 151 2.30 -0.82 14.99
CA PRO A 151 3.36 -1.32 15.88
C PRO A 151 3.69 -2.80 15.64
N ALA A 152 2.68 -3.64 15.37
CA ALA A 152 2.88 -5.05 15.06
C ALA A 152 3.60 -5.23 13.71
N THR A 153 3.30 -4.39 12.72
CA THR A 153 3.99 -4.36 11.43
C THR A 153 5.47 -4.00 11.59
N VAL A 154 5.80 -2.99 12.40
CA VAL A 154 7.21 -2.65 12.72
C VAL A 154 7.91 -3.83 13.38
N ASN A 155 7.28 -4.46 14.38
CA ASN A 155 7.84 -5.62 15.06
C ASN A 155 8.10 -6.80 14.10
N HIS A 156 7.18 -7.04 13.16
CA HIS A 156 7.32 -8.10 12.16
C HIS A 156 8.58 -7.94 11.29
N PHE A 157 8.89 -6.71 10.86
CA PHE A 157 10.04 -6.47 9.99
C PHE A 157 11.37 -6.33 10.74
N PHE A 158 11.37 -5.75 11.95
CA PHE A 158 12.62 -5.36 12.61
C PHE A 158 12.94 -6.15 13.89
N ASN A 159 11.96 -6.78 14.53
CA ASN A 159 12.13 -7.49 15.81
C ASN A 159 11.98 -9.02 15.69
N ASN A 160 11.55 -9.54 14.54
CA ASN A 160 11.56 -10.98 14.25
C ASN A 160 12.80 -11.34 13.43
N PRO A 161 13.87 -11.87 14.05
CA PRO A 161 14.96 -12.46 13.30
C PRO A 161 14.50 -13.82 12.77
N ASN A 162 13.78 -13.83 11.65
CA ASN A 162 13.57 -15.07 10.89
C ASN A 162 14.53 -15.09 9.70
N PRO A 163 15.76 -15.63 9.86
CA PRO A 163 16.66 -15.87 8.74
C PRO A 163 16.27 -17.12 7.91
N ASN A 164 15.07 -17.68 8.09
CA ASN A 164 14.62 -18.88 7.37
C ASN A 164 13.32 -18.64 6.59
N PRO A 165 13.31 -18.82 5.26
CA PRO A 165 12.11 -18.74 4.43
C PRO A 165 11.37 -20.09 4.39
N ASN A 166 10.94 -20.60 5.55
CA ASN A 166 10.08 -21.79 5.59
C ASN A 166 9.07 -21.67 6.74
N PRO A 167 7.75 -21.60 6.47
CA PRO A 167 6.76 -21.87 7.49
C PRO A 167 6.64 -23.38 7.66
N SER A 168 7.02 -23.87 8.83
CA SER A 168 6.73 -25.21 9.31
C SER A 168 5.20 -25.43 9.40
N ASN A 169 4.68 -26.29 8.53
CA ASN A 169 3.38 -26.94 8.74
C ASN A 169 3.46 -27.89 9.95
N PRO A 170 2.39 -28.01 10.77
CA PRO A 170 2.30 -29.09 11.75
C PRO A 170 1.64 -30.31 11.10
N ASN A 171 2.37 -31.43 10.93
CA ASN A 171 1.82 -32.79 11.06
C ASN A 171 2.92 -33.89 11.05
N PRO A 172 2.68 -35.07 11.66
CA PRO A 172 3.72 -35.96 12.18
C PRO A 172 3.87 -37.27 11.33
N PRO A 173 4.57 -38.33 11.81
CA PRO A 173 5.79 -38.87 11.19
C PRO A 173 5.56 -40.10 10.30
N SER A 174 6.38 -40.26 9.25
CA SER A 174 6.53 -41.54 8.54
C SER A 174 7.93 -41.74 7.95
N SER A 175 8.73 -42.52 8.69
CA SER A 175 9.64 -43.59 8.27
C SER A 175 10.44 -43.53 6.94
N SER A 176 11.76 -43.63 7.12
CA SER A 176 12.74 -44.51 6.42
C SER A 176 13.06 -44.29 4.93
N ASN A 177 14.24 -43.73 4.61
CA ASN A 177 15.49 -44.48 4.36
C ASN A 177 16.58 -43.57 3.71
N PRO A 178 17.88 -43.79 3.97
CA PRO A 178 19.00 -43.01 3.42
C PRO A 178 19.77 -43.76 2.32
N THR A 179 20.14 -43.07 1.24
CA THR A 179 21.13 -43.52 0.23
C THR A 179 21.43 -42.33 -0.69
N ASN A 180 22.64 -42.06 -1.17
CA ASN A 180 23.98 -42.50 -0.84
C ASN A 180 24.92 -41.44 -1.45
N SER A 181 26.04 -41.22 -0.77
CA SER A 181 27.27 -40.54 -1.18
C SER A 181 27.63 -40.50 -2.68
N SER A 182 28.23 -39.38 -3.12
CA SER A 182 29.46 -39.43 -3.93
C SER A 182 30.24 -38.11 -3.91
N ILE A 183 31.49 -38.25 -3.48
CA ILE A 183 32.62 -37.30 -3.43
C ILE A 183 33.30 -37.31 -4.81
N ILE A 184 33.89 -36.17 -5.26
CA ILE A 184 35.24 -36.09 -5.87
C ILE A 184 35.74 -34.62 -5.79
N PRO A 185 37.06 -34.37 -5.63
CA PRO A 185 37.63 -33.12 -5.11
C PRO A 185 38.47 -32.31 -6.13
N GLY A 186 38.66 -31.02 -5.83
CA GLY A 186 39.89 -30.25 -6.07
C GLY A 186 40.20 -29.71 -7.48
N GLY A 187 40.46 -28.40 -7.58
CA GLY A 187 41.09 -27.75 -8.73
C GLY A 187 41.10 -26.22 -8.63
N ASP A 188 42.29 -25.64 -8.53
CA ASP A 188 42.60 -24.22 -8.35
C ASP A 188 42.73 -23.48 -9.71
N ASP A 189 42.60 -22.15 -9.63
CA ASP A 189 43.09 -21.10 -10.52
C ASP A 189 42.34 -20.70 -11.82
N GLY A 190 42.19 -19.37 -12.03
CA GLY A 190 41.83 -18.76 -13.32
C GLY A 190 40.71 -17.71 -13.29
N GLY A 191 41.08 -16.42 -13.34
CA GLY A 191 40.17 -15.27 -13.31
C GLY A 191 39.18 -15.15 -14.47
N GLY A 192 37.99 -14.64 -14.15
CA GLY A 192 36.92 -14.22 -15.06
C GLY A 192 35.79 -13.52 -14.27
N PRO A 193 35.07 -12.54 -14.85
CA PRO A 193 34.20 -11.62 -14.11
C PRO A 193 33.02 -12.36 -13.48
N GLY A 194 32.81 -12.07 -12.19
CA GLY A 194 31.86 -12.74 -11.31
C GLY A 194 30.48 -12.94 -11.92
N LEU A 195 30.14 -14.21 -12.10
CA LEU A 195 28.79 -14.70 -12.28
C LEU A 195 27.93 -14.18 -11.13
N ILE A 196 27.03 -13.27 -11.47
CA ILE A 196 25.92 -12.84 -10.62
C ILE A 196 25.03 -14.07 -10.47
N GLY A 197 25.22 -14.83 -9.39
CA GLY A 197 24.33 -15.94 -9.04
C GLY A 197 22.89 -15.41 -8.91
N PRO A 198 21.87 -16.21 -9.24
CA PRO A 198 20.49 -15.75 -9.18
C PRO A 198 20.11 -15.54 -7.71
N PHE A 199 20.10 -14.27 -7.27
CA PHE A 199 19.29 -13.85 -6.13
C PHE A 199 17.82 -13.96 -6.55
N ILE A 200 17.28 -15.17 -6.51
CA ILE A 200 15.85 -15.43 -6.60
C ILE A 200 15.41 -15.90 -5.22
N GLY A 201 15.45 -14.99 -4.25
CA GLY A 201 14.46 -15.04 -3.19
C GLY A 201 13.16 -14.56 -3.84
N SER A 202 12.19 -15.45 -3.98
CA SER A 202 10.82 -15.07 -4.40
C SER A 202 10.40 -13.85 -3.57
N ALA A 203 10.19 -12.70 -4.20
CA ALA A 203 9.79 -11.49 -3.52
C ALA A 203 8.46 -11.76 -2.81
N GLN A 204 8.53 -11.97 -1.49
CA GLN A 204 7.36 -12.22 -0.69
C GLN A 204 6.58 -10.91 -0.58
N LEU A 205 5.34 -10.93 -1.04
CA LEU A 205 4.47 -9.77 -1.06
C LEU A 205 3.76 -9.64 0.29
N ASN A 206 3.77 -8.44 0.84
CA ASN A 206 3.12 -8.16 2.11
C ASN A 206 1.61 -7.95 1.92
N PRO A 207 0.77 -8.39 2.87
CA PRO A 207 -0.62 -7.95 2.95
C PRO A 207 -0.72 -6.44 3.06
N SER A 208 -1.73 -5.84 2.42
CA SER A 208 -1.99 -4.40 2.47
C SER A 208 -2.08 -3.85 3.90
N THR A 209 -2.65 -4.66 4.81
CA THR A 209 -2.79 -4.34 6.24
C THR A 209 -1.45 -4.24 6.99
N ARG A 210 -0.36 -4.73 6.40
CA ARG A 210 1.02 -4.69 6.94
C ARG A 210 1.99 -3.99 5.99
N SER A 211 1.51 -3.03 5.20
CA SER A 211 2.35 -2.28 4.26
C SER A 211 2.56 -0.83 4.69
N PHE A 212 3.83 -0.45 4.88
CA PHE A 212 4.20 0.95 5.12
C PHE A 212 3.86 1.86 3.93
N LYS A 213 3.85 1.31 2.71
CA LYS A 213 3.48 2.04 1.49
C LYS A 213 2.01 2.48 1.53
N ILE A 214 1.11 1.60 1.98
CA ILE A 214 -0.32 1.94 2.15
C ILE A 214 -0.52 3.02 3.23
N VAL A 215 0.21 2.92 4.34
CA VAL A 215 0.20 3.96 5.39
C VAL A 215 0.74 5.29 4.87
N THR A 216 1.70 5.28 3.94
CA THR A 216 2.26 6.48 3.31
C THR A 216 1.21 7.23 2.46
N GLU A 217 0.36 6.51 1.72
CA GLU A 217 -0.67 7.10 0.85
C GLU A 217 -1.95 7.50 1.60
N SER A 218 -2.26 6.83 2.71
CA SER A 218 -3.53 7.01 3.45
C SER A 218 -3.78 8.44 3.98
N PRO A 219 -2.80 9.17 4.57
CA PRO A 219 -3.02 10.51 5.11
C PRO A 219 -3.53 11.52 4.09
N LEU A 220 -3.09 11.43 2.83
CA LEU A 220 -3.55 12.34 1.77
C LEU A 220 -5.03 12.13 1.47
N VAL A 221 -5.46 10.86 1.38
CA VAL A 221 -6.86 10.52 1.14
C VAL A 221 -7.72 10.95 2.33
N VAL A 222 -7.29 10.68 3.57
CA VAL A 222 -8.02 11.11 4.78
C VAL A 222 -8.13 12.64 4.85
N MET A 223 -7.04 13.37 4.59
CA MET A 223 -7.04 14.82 4.56
C MET A 223 -8.06 15.35 3.56
N PHE A 224 -8.06 14.78 2.35
CA PHE A 224 -9.04 15.11 1.34
C PHE A 224 -10.47 14.83 1.84
N LEU A 225 -10.75 13.65 2.37
CA LEU A 225 -12.09 13.30 2.87
C LEU A 225 -12.57 14.23 3.99
N PHE A 226 -11.70 14.63 4.90
CA PHE A 226 -12.04 15.57 5.97
C PHE A 226 -12.30 17.00 5.48
N GLN A 227 -11.69 17.42 4.37
CA GLN A 227 -12.02 18.70 3.72
C GLN A 227 -13.43 18.70 3.12
N LEU A 228 -13.95 17.53 2.78
CA LEU A 228 -15.19 17.38 2.00
C LEU A 228 -16.36 17.03 2.90
N TYR A 229 -16.13 16.12 3.83
CA TYR A 229 -17.10 15.61 4.78
C TYR A 229 -16.67 16.04 6.19
N THR A 230 -16.71 17.34 6.44
CA THR A 230 -16.24 17.96 7.69
C THR A 230 -16.91 17.37 8.94
N LYS A 231 -18.14 16.85 8.81
CA LYS A 231 -18.88 16.16 9.89
C LYS A 231 -18.15 14.89 10.37
N LEU A 232 -17.44 14.19 9.49
CA LEU A 232 -16.72 12.97 9.83
C LEU A 232 -15.47 13.23 10.67
N VAL A 233 -14.99 14.48 10.73
CA VAL A 233 -13.79 14.83 11.49
C VAL A 233 -14.03 14.61 12.98
N GLN A 234 -15.12 15.16 13.52
CA GLN A 234 -15.42 15.07 14.95
C GLN A 234 -15.68 13.64 15.41
N THR A 235 -16.21 12.78 14.53
CA THR A 235 -16.49 11.38 14.86
C THR A 235 -15.25 10.48 14.76
N ASN A 236 -14.31 10.77 13.85
CA ASN A 236 -13.19 9.88 13.57
C ASN A 236 -11.85 10.32 14.21
N ILE A 237 -11.60 11.62 14.37
CA ILE A 237 -10.34 12.12 14.95
C ILE A 237 -10.04 11.58 16.35
N PRO A 238 -11.01 11.48 17.28
CA PRO A 238 -10.74 10.94 18.62
C PRO A 238 -10.12 9.53 18.62
N TYR A 239 -10.42 8.73 17.60
CA TYR A 239 -9.89 7.37 17.45
C TYR A 239 -8.63 7.33 16.59
N LEU A 240 -8.59 8.09 15.50
CA LEU A 240 -7.50 8.04 14.52
C LEU A 240 -6.23 8.75 15.01
N LEU A 241 -6.39 9.89 15.69
CA LEU A 241 -5.26 10.73 16.10
C LEU A 241 -4.32 10.01 17.08
N PRO A 242 -4.78 9.35 18.16
CA PRO A 242 -3.88 8.62 19.06
C PRO A 242 -3.11 7.51 18.36
N LEU A 243 -3.73 6.83 17.38
CA LEU A 243 -3.07 5.78 16.61
C LEU A 243 -1.96 6.34 15.71
N MET A 244 -2.22 7.47 15.04
CA MET A 244 -1.23 8.17 14.22
C MET A 244 -0.06 8.70 15.06
N VAL A 245 -0.34 9.29 16.24
CA VAL A 245 0.69 9.76 17.17
C VAL A 245 1.56 8.59 17.65
N THR A 246 0.94 7.45 17.97
CA THR A 246 1.67 6.23 18.34
C THR A 246 2.58 5.78 17.19
N ALA A 247 2.08 5.75 15.95
CA ALA A 247 2.84 5.32 14.78
C ALA A 247 4.07 6.19 14.48
N ILE A 248 3.95 7.52 14.57
CA ILE A 248 5.10 8.43 14.35
C ILE A 248 6.15 8.36 15.47
N SER A 249 5.74 7.95 16.67
CA SER A 249 6.61 7.92 17.85
C SER A 249 7.49 6.67 17.93
N ILE A 250 7.35 5.73 16.99
CA ILE A 250 8.15 4.50 16.96
C ILE A 250 9.54 4.82 16.37
N PRO A 251 10.64 4.70 17.12
CA PRO A 251 11.96 5.12 16.64
C PRO A 251 12.50 4.27 15.48
N GLY A 252 12.12 2.98 15.42
CA GLY A 252 12.76 1.98 14.56
C GLY A 252 14.10 1.50 15.12
N PRO A 253 14.79 0.55 14.47
CA PRO A 253 16.09 0.05 14.94
C PRO A 253 17.22 1.04 14.66
N ASP A 254 18.14 1.21 15.62
CA ASP A 254 19.31 2.10 15.49
C ASP A 254 20.31 1.62 14.42
N LYS A 255 20.45 0.30 14.27
CA LYS A 255 21.31 -0.33 13.26
C LYS A 255 20.45 -1.13 12.30
N VAL A 256 20.33 -0.63 11.08
CA VAL A 256 19.51 -1.26 10.03
C VAL A 256 20.38 -2.18 9.18
N PRO A 257 20.13 -3.51 9.17
CA PRO A 257 20.79 -4.43 8.26
C PRO A 257 20.57 -4.05 6.79
N ALA A 258 21.53 -4.33 5.91
CA ALA A 258 21.45 -3.95 4.50
C ALA A 258 20.18 -4.44 3.80
N HIS A 259 19.70 -5.65 4.14
CA HIS A 259 18.49 -6.25 3.57
C HIS A 259 17.17 -5.65 4.09
N LEU A 260 17.19 -4.88 5.19
CA LEU A 260 16.02 -4.19 5.75
C LEU A 260 16.01 -2.68 5.47
N LYS A 261 16.99 -2.16 4.71
CA LYS A 261 17.09 -0.73 4.39
C LYS A 261 15.85 -0.22 3.68
N THR A 262 15.30 -1.00 2.74
CA THR A 262 14.08 -0.63 1.99
C THR A 262 12.90 -0.45 2.94
N GLN A 263 12.63 -1.44 3.79
CA GLN A 263 11.54 -1.41 4.76
C GLN A 263 11.71 -0.27 5.77
N PHE A 264 12.95 0.06 6.16
CA PHE A 264 13.22 1.19 7.04
C PHE A 264 12.94 2.54 6.37
N ILE A 265 13.32 2.71 5.10
CA ILE A 265 13.00 3.91 4.30
C ILE A 265 11.48 4.06 4.13
N GLU A 266 10.76 2.96 3.95
CA GLU A 266 9.30 2.94 3.86
C GLU A 266 8.65 3.29 5.20
N LEU A 267 9.13 2.72 6.32
CA LEU A 267 8.71 3.11 7.68
C LEU A 267 8.86 4.61 7.90
N LYS A 268 10.05 5.17 7.67
CA LYS A 268 10.30 6.61 7.82
C LYS A 268 9.42 7.43 6.88
N GLY A 269 9.19 6.95 5.66
CA GLY A 269 8.25 7.56 4.71
C GLY A 269 6.82 7.65 5.25
N ALA A 270 6.31 6.56 5.81
CA ALA A 270 4.98 6.49 6.41
C ALA A 270 4.86 7.47 7.60
N GLN A 271 5.88 7.52 8.45
CA GLN A 271 5.91 8.42 9.61
C GLN A 271 5.92 9.90 9.19
N VAL A 272 6.75 10.28 8.22
CA VAL A 272 6.81 11.65 7.69
C VAL A 272 5.46 12.07 7.09
N LYS A 273 4.79 11.19 6.34
CA LYS A 273 3.46 11.48 5.78
C LYS A 273 2.38 11.60 6.84
N THR A 274 2.40 10.73 7.83
CA THR A 274 1.49 10.78 8.98
C THR A 274 1.67 12.07 9.76
N LEU A 275 2.92 12.45 10.03
CA LEU A 275 3.27 13.68 10.73
C LEU A 275 2.85 14.93 9.95
N SER A 276 3.01 14.93 8.63
CA SER A 276 2.54 16.01 7.77
C SER A 276 1.03 16.22 7.90
N PHE A 277 0.26 15.13 7.99
CA PHE A 277 -1.18 15.20 8.22
C PHE A 277 -1.54 15.66 9.64
N LEU A 278 -0.86 15.18 10.67
CA LEU A 278 -1.06 15.66 12.05
C LEU A 278 -0.78 17.16 12.16
N THR A 279 0.25 17.64 11.44
CA THR A 279 0.58 19.06 11.36
C THR A 279 -0.51 19.85 10.62
N TYR A 280 -1.11 19.29 9.57
CA TYR A 280 -2.28 19.89 8.94
C TYR A 280 -3.44 20.05 9.93
N LEU A 281 -3.69 19.06 10.78
CA LEU A 281 -4.75 19.12 11.80
C LEU A 281 -4.49 20.20 12.87
N LEU A 282 -3.23 20.55 13.16
CA LEU A 282 -2.89 21.63 14.11
C LEU A 282 -3.59 22.94 13.78
N LYS A 283 -3.84 23.25 12.50
CA LYS A 283 -4.41 24.53 12.09
C LYS A 283 -5.90 24.67 12.43
N SER A 284 -6.67 23.60 12.25
CA SER A 284 -8.13 23.64 12.33
C SER A 284 -8.71 22.86 13.51
N TYR A 285 -7.90 21.98 14.13
CA TYR A 285 -8.34 21.02 15.14
C TYR A 285 -7.33 20.95 16.31
N ALA A 286 -6.73 22.09 16.66
CA ALA A 286 -5.69 22.23 17.68
C ALA A 286 -6.06 21.61 19.04
N ASP A 287 -7.33 21.71 19.45
CA ASP A 287 -7.80 21.20 20.74
C ASP A 287 -7.62 19.67 20.87
N TYR A 288 -7.80 18.92 19.78
CA TYR A 288 -7.57 17.48 19.76
C TYR A 288 -6.08 17.11 19.81
N ILE A 289 -5.21 17.98 19.29
CA ILE A 289 -3.77 17.73 19.24
C ILE A 289 -3.08 18.10 20.56
N ARG A 290 -3.67 19.00 21.36
CA ARG A 290 -3.03 19.55 22.57
C ARG A 290 -2.59 18.48 23.58
N SER A 291 -3.33 17.39 23.73
CA SER A 291 -2.94 16.26 24.60
C SER A 291 -1.73 15.46 24.09
N HIS A 292 -1.29 15.69 22.85
CA HIS A 292 -0.24 14.94 22.15
C HIS A 292 0.93 15.83 21.69
N GLU A 293 0.95 17.11 22.08
CA GLU A 293 1.98 18.10 21.69
C GLU A 293 3.40 17.56 21.84
N ASP A 294 3.76 17.11 23.05
CA ASP A 294 5.12 16.66 23.36
C ASP A 294 5.55 15.48 22.49
N SER A 295 4.64 14.54 22.22
CA SER A 295 4.94 13.36 21.41
C SER A 295 5.17 13.75 19.95
N ILE A 296 4.38 14.68 19.42
CA ILE A 296 4.52 15.18 18.05
C ILE A 296 5.83 15.97 17.91
N CYS A 297 6.13 16.87 18.85
CA CYS A 297 7.38 17.64 18.88
C CYS A 297 8.61 16.73 18.92
N LYS A 298 8.63 15.73 19.82
CA LYS A 298 9.70 14.73 19.90
C LYS A 298 9.83 13.92 18.60
N SER A 299 8.72 13.54 17.99
CA SER A 299 8.73 12.78 16.73
C SER A 299 9.27 13.60 15.56
N ILE A 300 8.97 14.90 15.48
CA ILE A 300 9.53 15.80 14.45
C ILE A 300 11.06 15.79 14.54
N VAL A 301 11.61 16.02 15.73
CA VAL A 301 13.07 16.09 15.94
C VAL A 301 13.72 14.73 15.70
N ASN A 302 13.15 13.65 16.26
CA ASN A 302 13.67 12.31 16.03
C ASN A 302 13.69 11.95 14.54
N LEU A 303 12.63 12.26 13.79
CA LEU A 303 12.58 11.99 12.35
C LEU A 303 13.55 12.85 11.55
N LEU A 304 13.83 14.08 11.96
CA LEU A 304 14.87 14.91 11.33
C LEU A 304 16.25 14.27 11.47
N VAL A 305 16.59 13.77 12.66
CA VAL A 305 17.89 13.14 12.96
C VAL A 305 18.02 11.73 12.35
N THR A 306 16.94 10.94 12.39
CA THR A 306 17.00 9.50 12.04
C THR A 306 16.62 9.18 10.59
N CYS A 307 16.21 10.18 9.79
CA CYS A 307 15.93 9.94 8.37
C CYS A 307 17.26 9.71 7.63
N PRO A 308 17.45 8.55 6.97
CA PRO A 308 18.68 8.29 6.25
C PRO A 308 18.88 9.29 5.11
N ASP A 309 20.12 9.64 4.75
CA ASP A 309 20.42 10.59 3.67
C ASP A 309 19.81 10.21 2.31
N SER A 310 19.52 8.92 2.12
CA SER A 310 18.83 8.38 0.95
C SER A 310 17.34 8.76 0.88
N VAL A 311 16.78 9.31 1.94
CA VAL A 311 15.42 9.86 1.98
C VAL A 311 15.38 11.10 1.09
N SER A 312 14.48 11.08 0.09
CA SER A 312 14.37 12.17 -0.89
C SER A 312 14.26 13.55 -0.21
N ILE A 313 14.91 14.57 -0.78
CA ILE A 313 14.83 16.01 -0.41
C ILE A 313 13.38 16.45 -0.11
N ARG A 314 12.39 15.85 -0.80
CA ARG A 314 10.97 16.09 -0.60
C ARG A 314 10.48 15.78 0.83
N LYS A 315 10.92 14.67 1.43
CA LYS A 315 10.49 14.25 2.78
C LYS A 315 11.13 15.11 3.87
N VAL A 316 12.41 15.46 3.73
CA VAL A 316 13.07 16.44 4.61
C VAL A 316 12.36 17.79 4.54
N ARG A 317 12.00 18.24 3.33
CA ARG A 317 11.19 19.46 3.15
C ARG A 317 9.83 19.37 3.86
N GLU A 318 9.14 18.23 3.80
CA GLU A 318 7.89 18.00 4.54
C GLU A 318 8.09 18.11 6.05
N LEU A 319 9.18 17.56 6.59
CA LEU A 319 9.53 17.70 8.01
C LEU A 319 9.84 19.16 8.39
N LEU A 320 10.58 19.90 7.56
CA LEU A 320 10.86 21.32 7.81
C LEU A 320 9.58 22.17 7.77
N ILE A 321 8.64 21.83 6.87
CA ILE A 321 7.31 22.47 6.84
C ILE A 321 6.56 22.16 8.15
N ALA A 322 6.58 20.91 8.62
CA ALA A 322 5.97 20.51 9.88
C ALA A 322 6.57 21.27 11.08
N LEU A 323 7.90 21.32 11.16
CA LEU A 323 8.63 22.07 12.18
C LEU A 323 8.25 23.56 12.16
N LYS A 324 8.22 24.18 10.97
CA LYS A 324 7.79 25.57 10.81
C LYS A 324 6.36 25.79 11.30
N HIS A 325 5.44 24.86 11.04
CA HIS A 325 4.06 24.99 11.52
C HIS A 325 3.98 24.92 13.04
N VAL A 326 4.71 23.99 13.69
CA VAL A 326 4.74 23.89 15.15
C VAL A 326 5.37 25.15 15.78
N LEU A 327 6.48 25.66 15.23
CA LEU A 327 7.13 26.89 15.71
C LEU A 327 6.23 28.13 15.64
N ASN A 328 5.35 28.19 14.63
CA ASN A 328 4.39 29.27 14.45
C ASN A 328 3.07 29.07 15.21
N SER A 329 2.98 28.05 16.06
CA SER A 329 1.80 27.73 16.85
C SER A 329 2.08 27.85 18.35
N ASP A 330 1.04 27.72 19.17
CA ASP A 330 1.18 27.67 20.63
C ASP A 330 1.95 26.42 21.12
N PHE A 331 2.10 25.41 20.25
CA PHE A 331 2.78 24.13 20.51
C PHE A 331 4.31 24.20 20.45
N ARG A 332 4.88 25.40 20.24
CA ARG A 332 6.35 25.60 20.20
C ARG A 332 7.03 25.28 21.53
N ARG A 333 6.28 25.25 22.64
CA ARG A 333 6.83 24.99 23.98
C ARG A 333 7.36 23.57 24.09
N GLY A 334 6.69 22.59 23.48
CA GLY A 334 7.18 21.21 23.40
C GLY A 334 8.50 21.05 22.64
N LEU A 335 8.94 22.04 21.86
CA LEU A 335 10.24 22.02 21.16
C LEU A 335 11.39 22.52 22.03
N PHE A 336 11.15 23.30 23.09
CA PHE A 336 12.22 23.91 23.88
C PHE A 336 13.21 22.90 24.48
N PRO A 337 12.76 21.75 25.02
CA PRO A 337 13.69 20.73 25.53
C PRO A 337 14.51 20.01 24.44
N LEU A 338 14.22 20.26 23.16
CA LEU A 338 14.81 19.58 22.00
C LEU A 338 15.63 20.52 21.10
N ILE A 339 15.76 21.79 21.49
CA ILE A 339 16.48 22.81 20.70
C ILE A 339 17.95 22.42 20.54
N ASP A 340 18.59 21.88 21.57
CA ASP A 340 20.00 21.51 21.52
C ASP A 340 20.25 20.47 20.41
N THR A 341 19.39 19.45 20.32
CA THR A 341 19.44 18.44 19.25
C THR A 341 19.20 19.03 17.85
N LEU A 342 18.38 20.09 17.74
CA LEU A 342 18.13 20.78 16.47
C LEU A 342 19.27 21.71 16.05
N LEU A 343 20.12 22.14 16.99
CA LEU A 343 21.27 23.01 16.71
C LEU A 343 22.55 22.21 16.38
N GLU A 344 22.59 20.93 16.76
CA GLU A 344 23.69 20.00 16.47
C GLU A 344 23.61 19.41 15.05
N GLU A 345 22.46 19.51 14.38
CA GLU A 345 22.20 19.16 12.98
C GLU A 345 22.17 20.42 12.09
#